data_AF-A0A973D8S7-F1
#
_entry.id   AF-A0A973D8S7-F1
#
_cell.length_a   1.000
_cell.length_b   1.000
_cell.length_c   1.000
_cell.angle_alpha   90.00
_cell.angle_beta   90.00
_cell.angle_gamma   90.00
#
_symmetry.space_group_name_H-M   'P 1'
#
loop_
_entity.id
_entity.type
_entity.pdbx_description
1 polymer ?
#
loop_
_entity_poly.entity_id
_entity_poly.type
_entity_poly.pdbx_seq_one_letter_code
_entity_poly.pdbx_strand_id
1 'polypeptide(L)'
;ANMDAIGQNHAKYFDEFGFDYFTREIFDAFYPGYGDSWPVFYGASASTYEVGSARGHVFEKNTGELLTYFNTVKRQFVASISTAEGAANQREKLLGDFYQYQVDAIDSGKDNKERVYILPKQSNREGAHRLATLMAEHGVEVKQATEDFKACGVKYKADSYFIDTAQPRGVFVRTTFTDQVDMAEAFVKEQERRRARNLGDEIYDVTGWSLPMMFNVDSDSCNRAVSADSKAVKADDTLLGKVNNPEASVAYIVAWGDTAAARFLTAALQAGIKLKSADQAFILGDKTNYPAGSLVIEKRLNDKDLLTKISQIAEQTGAIVDGVDSSWVIEGPSFGSNKTVPMVAPKVAIAWDAATRELSAGNTRFVIERQLGYPVTAIRTPMLAWADLSDYQVLILPEGNYEQALGKSGAANLKSWVKAGGVLIALGNANRFTTNADYGLLDVQREQAYREDKASSSDDKSSKVAGQLFASRDDLKAASIEPHTSPDYVAGVLANVEVDQEHWLTAGVDKDLVAVAYGNDIYTPIKLNSGKNLAWFTGKDDVLASGYLWQQNKAQLAYKPLLVHQPQGKGMVIGFTQSPTYRAYLEGMNVLLTNTIFRAAAHAQ
;
A
#
# COMPACT_ATOMS: atom_id res chain seq x y z
N ALA A 1 -22.44 -17.62 16.81
CA ALA A 1 -22.67 -18.70 17.80
C ALA A 1 -21.70 -18.62 18.98
N ASN A 2 -20.37 -18.81 18.80
CA ASN A 2 -19.42 -18.76 19.93
C ASN A 2 -19.26 -17.36 20.53
N MET A 3 -19.08 -16.35 19.68
CA MET A 3 -19.00 -14.96 20.14
C MET A 3 -20.28 -14.52 20.85
N ASP A 4 -21.45 -15.00 20.41
CA ASP A 4 -22.73 -14.71 21.09
C ASP A 4 -22.75 -15.29 22.51
N ALA A 5 -22.23 -16.50 22.72
CA ALA A 5 -22.19 -17.11 24.05
C ALA A 5 -21.28 -16.33 25.02
N ILE A 6 -20.14 -15.85 24.54
CA ILE A 6 -19.24 -14.98 25.33
C ILE A 6 -19.90 -13.62 25.59
N GLY A 7 -20.49 -13.00 24.57
CA GLY A 7 -21.20 -11.72 24.69
C GLY A 7 -22.40 -11.78 25.64
N GLN A 8 -23.16 -12.88 25.63
CA GLN A 8 -24.24 -13.12 26.60
C GLN A 8 -23.72 -13.25 28.03
N ASN A 9 -22.53 -13.86 28.21
CA ASN A 9 -21.91 -13.90 29.53
C ASN A 9 -21.48 -12.51 30.00
N HIS A 10 -20.98 -11.66 29.10
CA HIS A 10 -20.69 -10.25 29.41
C HIS A 10 -21.96 -9.50 29.80
N ALA A 11 -23.01 -9.62 28.99
CA ALA A 11 -24.30 -8.98 29.22
C ALA A 11 -24.83 -9.27 30.63
N LYS A 12 -24.78 -10.54 31.09
CA LYS A 12 -25.17 -10.92 32.44
C LYS A 12 -24.48 -10.09 33.53
N TYR A 13 -23.16 -9.93 33.46
CA TYR A 13 -22.42 -9.14 34.46
C TYR A 13 -22.62 -7.63 34.26
N PHE A 14 -22.74 -7.19 33.01
CA PHE A 14 -22.97 -5.79 32.71
C PHE A 14 -24.34 -5.35 33.25
N ASP A 15 -25.37 -6.18 33.10
CA ASP A 15 -26.69 -5.97 33.71
C ASP A 15 -26.59 -5.95 35.25
N GLU A 16 -25.82 -6.86 35.86
CA GLU A 16 -25.61 -6.90 37.32
C GLU A 16 -24.93 -5.63 37.85
N PHE A 17 -23.93 -5.11 37.13
CA PHE A 17 -23.17 -3.93 37.53
C PHE A 17 -23.74 -2.60 37.00
N GLY A 18 -24.79 -2.63 36.18
CA GLY A 18 -25.36 -1.44 35.53
C GLY A 18 -24.42 -0.80 34.51
N PHE A 19 -23.71 -1.61 33.72
CA PHE A 19 -22.89 -1.15 32.61
C PHE A 19 -23.71 -1.19 31.32
N ASP A 20 -23.88 -0.03 30.68
CA ASP A 20 -24.51 0.02 29.36
C ASP A 20 -23.62 -0.66 28.30
N TYR A 21 -24.25 -1.37 27.37
CA TYR A 21 -23.62 -2.00 26.21
C TYR A 21 -24.56 -1.98 25.01
N PHE A 22 -23.99 -2.12 23.82
CA PHE A 22 -24.73 -2.28 22.57
C PHE A 22 -24.11 -3.42 21.76
N THR A 23 -24.89 -4.01 20.86
CA THR A 23 -24.42 -5.05 19.95
C THR A 23 -25.06 -4.84 18.58
N ARG A 24 -24.36 -5.22 17.50
CA ARG A 24 -24.88 -5.26 16.11
C ARG A 24 -25.21 -3.89 15.48
N GLU A 25 -24.60 -2.80 15.94
CA GLU A 25 -24.90 -1.46 15.41
C GLU A 25 -23.91 -0.98 14.34
N ILE A 26 -22.61 -0.80 14.65
CA ILE A 26 -21.72 0.10 13.87
C ILE A 26 -20.46 -0.54 13.26
N PHE A 27 -20.32 -1.88 13.28
CA PHE A 27 -19.15 -2.56 12.71
C PHE A 27 -19.54 -3.78 11.87
N ASP A 28 -19.09 -3.81 10.62
CA ASP A 28 -19.34 -4.90 9.66
C ASP A 28 -18.35 -6.07 9.79
N ALA A 29 -17.20 -5.85 10.46
CA ALA A 29 -16.06 -6.78 10.56
C ALA A 29 -15.64 -7.39 9.20
N PHE A 30 -15.86 -6.65 8.11
CA PHE A 30 -15.74 -7.16 6.75
C PHE A 30 -14.29 -7.41 6.33
N TYR A 31 -13.39 -6.47 6.65
CA TYR A 31 -11.98 -6.58 6.33
C TYR A 31 -11.29 -7.72 7.11
N PRO A 32 -10.60 -8.68 6.46
CA PRO A 32 -9.99 -9.80 7.15
C PRO A 32 -8.83 -9.39 8.07
N GLY A 33 -8.17 -8.27 7.81
CA GLY A 33 -6.96 -7.84 8.53
C GLY A 33 -7.19 -7.20 9.90
N TYR A 34 -8.41 -7.24 10.44
CA TYR A 34 -8.66 -6.84 11.83
C TYR A 34 -8.16 -7.88 12.83
N GLY A 35 -7.79 -7.41 14.02
CA GLY A 35 -7.30 -8.27 15.09
C GLY A 35 -8.32 -9.31 15.58
N ASP A 36 -9.62 -9.07 15.41
CA ASP A 36 -10.70 -10.00 15.73
C ASP A 36 -11.18 -10.82 14.53
N SER A 37 -11.10 -10.31 13.29
CA SER A 37 -11.36 -11.12 12.09
C SER A 37 -10.25 -12.13 11.80
N TRP A 38 -8.98 -11.74 11.97
CA TRP A 38 -7.83 -12.56 11.59
C TRP A 38 -7.77 -13.94 12.30
N PRO A 39 -7.99 -14.04 13.63
CA PRO A 39 -7.96 -15.33 14.33
C PRO A 39 -9.09 -16.27 13.91
N VAL A 40 -10.18 -15.76 13.34
CA VAL A 40 -11.29 -16.60 12.85
C VAL A 40 -10.84 -17.51 11.72
N PHE A 41 -9.89 -17.05 10.88
CA PHE A 41 -9.27 -17.89 9.86
C PHE A 41 -8.43 -19.03 10.42
N TYR A 42 -8.20 -19.02 11.74
CA TYR A 42 -7.49 -20.05 12.47
C TYR A 42 -8.44 -21.00 13.22
N GLY A 43 -9.76 -20.82 13.09
CA GLY A 43 -10.79 -21.53 13.85
C GLY A 43 -11.01 -20.96 15.25
N ALA A 44 -10.31 -19.88 15.63
CA ALA A 44 -10.49 -19.24 16.91
C ALA A 44 -11.77 -18.39 16.93
N SER A 45 -12.35 -18.21 18.12
CA SER A 45 -13.37 -17.18 18.34
C SER A 45 -12.68 -15.97 18.97
N ALA A 46 -12.71 -14.83 18.28
CA ALA A 46 -12.11 -13.59 18.73
C ALA A 46 -13.16 -12.49 18.78
N SER A 47 -13.01 -11.54 19.70
CA SER A 47 -13.95 -10.43 19.84
C SER A 47 -13.20 -9.24 20.43
N THR A 48 -13.40 -8.07 19.85
CA THR A 48 -12.96 -6.81 20.43
C THR A 48 -14.05 -6.28 21.34
N TYR A 49 -13.73 -6.03 22.61
CA TYR A 49 -14.61 -5.30 23.53
C TYR A 49 -13.98 -3.98 23.94
N GLU A 50 -14.60 -2.89 23.50
CA GLU A 50 -14.16 -1.53 23.75
C GLU A 50 -14.80 -0.98 25.03
N VAL A 51 -14.04 -0.16 25.76
CA VAL A 51 -14.52 0.50 26.98
C VAL A 51 -14.35 2.00 26.86
N GLY A 52 -15.32 2.75 27.37
CA GLY A 52 -15.13 4.17 27.61
C GLY A 52 -13.92 4.42 28.53
N SER A 53 -12.94 5.19 28.05
CA SER A 53 -11.71 5.48 28.77
C SER A 53 -11.73 6.88 29.35
N ALA A 54 -11.46 7.00 30.65
CA ALA A 54 -11.22 8.28 31.29
C ALA A 54 -9.84 8.88 30.94
N ARG A 55 -9.00 8.15 30.18
CA ARG A 55 -7.62 8.54 29.81
C ARG A 55 -6.75 9.01 30.98
N GLY A 56 -6.96 8.44 32.18
CA GLY A 56 -6.25 8.84 33.40
C GLY A 56 -6.78 10.10 34.08
N HIS A 57 -7.91 10.65 33.62
CA HIS A 57 -8.57 11.82 34.18
C HIS A 57 -9.89 11.46 34.87
N VAL A 58 -10.58 12.49 35.39
CA VAL A 58 -12.01 12.42 35.70
C VAL A 58 -12.73 13.16 34.56
N PHE A 59 -13.61 12.45 33.87
CA PHE A 59 -14.33 12.97 32.70
C PHE A 59 -15.81 13.11 33.02
N GLU A 60 -16.35 14.31 32.92
CA GLU A 60 -17.79 14.54 33.04
C GLU A 60 -18.48 14.18 31.72
N LYS A 61 -19.36 13.17 31.76
CA LYS A 61 -20.17 12.76 30.61
C LYS A 61 -21.23 13.82 30.32
N ASN A 62 -21.83 13.77 29.13
CA ASN A 62 -22.99 14.59 28.76
C ASN A 62 -24.20 14.42 29.71
N THR A 63 -24.26 13.32 30.45
CA THR A 63 -25.27 13.05 31.47
C THR A 63 -25.00 13.75 32.81
N GLY A 64 -23.83 14.37 32.98
CA GLY A 64 -23.32 14.90 34.26
C GLY A 64 -22.63 13.86 35.14
N GLU A 65 -22.60 12.58 34.75
CA GLU A 65 -21.89 11.53 35.49
C GLU A 65 -20.37 11.67 35.34
N LEU A 66 -19.64 11.52 36.45
CA LEU A 66 -18.18 11.51 36.45
C LEU A 66 -17.63 10.11 36.12
N LEU A 67 -17.06 9.96 34.93
CA LEU A 67 -16.27 8.80 34.53
C LEU A 67 -14.84 8.90 35.10
N THR A 68 -14.51 8.02 36.04
CA THR A 68 -13.17 7.96 36.63
C THR A 68 -12.31 6.87 35.98
N TYR A 69 -10.99 6.93 36.18
CA TYR A 69 -10.10 5.83 35.79
C TYR A 69 -10.48 4.49 36.44
N PHE A 70 -10.94 4.52 37.70
CA PHE A 70 -11.46 3.33 38.37
C PHE A 70 -12.62 2.68 37.61
N ASN A 71 -13.55 3.47 37.06
CA ASN A 71 -14.66 2.94 36.27
C ASN A 71 -14.17 2.24 34.99
N THR A 72 -13.18 2.81 34.29
CA THR A 72 -12.57 2.17 33.12
C THR A 72 -11.91 0.83 33.49
N VAL A 73 -11.11 0.81 34.56
CA VAL A 73 -10.43 -0.42 35.02
C VAL A 73 -11.43 -1.48 35.47
N LYS A 74 -12.45 -1.10 36.25
CA LYS A 74 -13.48 -2.02 36.74
C LYS A 74 -14.21 -2.70 35.58
N ARG A 75 -14.64 -1.94 34.56
CA ARG A 75 -15.34 -2.49 33.38
C ARG A 75 -14.45 -3.46 32.59
N GLN A 76 -13.20 -3.09 32.34
CA GLN A 76 -12.24 -3.98 31.66
C GLN A 76 -11.95 -5.26 32.45
N PHE A 77 -11.80 -5.14 33.77
CA PHE A 77 -11.61 -6.31 34.64
C PHE A 77 -12.81 -7.24 34.60
N VAL A 78 -14.03 -6.72 34.75
CA VAL A 78 -15.28 -7.51 34.69
C VAL A 78 -15.42 -8.21 33.34
N ALA A 79 -15.21 -7.49 32.24
CA ALA A 79 -15.23 -8.07 30.89
C ALA A 79 -14.21 -9.22 30.77
N SER A 80 -12.96 -8.98 31.18
CA SER A 80 -11.87 -9.98 31.08
C SER A 80 -12.14 -11.25 31.88
N ILE A 81 -12.62 -11.13 33.12
CA ILE A 81 -12.98 -12.30 33.95
C ILE A 81 -14.21 -13.01 33.37
N SER A 82 -15.20 -12.26 32.89
CA SER A 82 -16.37 -12.82 32.22
C SER A 82 -15.99 -13.57 30.93
N THR A 83 -14.94 -13.14 30.21
CA THR A 83 -14.43 -13.86 29.02
C THR A 83 -13.85 -15.20 29.44
N ALA A 84 -13.01 -15.21 30.49
CA ALA A 84 -12.41 -16.43 31.01
C ALA A 84 -13.47 -17.40 31.53
N GLU A 85 -14.47 -16.91 32.26
CA GLU A 85 -15.59 -17.71 32.73
C GLU A 85 -16.43 -18.27 31.57
N GLY A 86 -16.79 -17.43 30.60
CA GLY A 86 -17.53 -17.84 29.41
C GLY A 86 -16.79 -18.91 28.62
N ALA A 87 -15.49 -18.75 28.43
CA ALA A 87 -14.65 -19.73 27.77
C ALA A 87 -14.55 -21.05 28.55
N ALA A 88 -14.40 -20.99 29.88
CA ALA A 88 -14.36 -22.18 30.73
C ALA A 88 -15.68 -22.96 30.71
N ASN A 89 -16.81 -22.24 30.72
CA ASN A 89 -18.15 -22.83 30.66
C ASN A 89 -18.46 -23.41 29.28
N GLN A 90 -17.93 -22.82 28.20
CA GLN A 90 -18.15 -23.26 26.82
C GLN A 90 -17.02 -24.11 26.25
N ARG A 91 -16.09 -24.62 27.09
CA ARG A 91 -14.83 -25.25 26.64
C ARG A 91 -15.00 -26.35 25.60
N GLU A 92 -15.99 -27.23 25.78
CA GLU A 92 -16.20 -28.39 24.89
C GLU A 92 -16.69 -27.93 23.52
N LYS A 93 -17.58 -26.93 23.50
CA LYS A 93 -18.08 -26.32 22.27
C LYS A 93 -16.96 -25.56 21.54
N LEU A 94 -16.20 -24.72 22.26
CA LEU A 94 -15.14 -23.92 21.65
C LEU A 94 -14.04 -24.80 21.02
N LEU A 95 -13.61 -25.85 21.72
CA LEU A 95 -12.62 -26.78 21.20
C LEU A 95 -13.17 -27.64 20.06
N GLY A 96 -14.43 -28.08 20.16
CA GLY A 96 -15.12 -28.82 19.10
C GLY A 96 -15.25 -28.00 17.82
N ASP A 97 -15.70 -26.75 17.92
CA ASP A 97 -15.84 -25.86 16.76
C ASP A 97 -14.47 -25.50 16.16
N PHE A 98 -13.43 -25.30 16.98
CA PHE A 98 -12.07 -25.08 16.51
C PHE A 98 -11.56 -26.24 15.64
N TYR A 99 -11.79 -27.48 16.09
CA TYR A 99 -11.45 -28.69 15.33
C TYR A 99 -12.30 -28.80 14.06
N GLN A 100 -13.62 -28.64 14.18
CA GLN A 100 -14.55 -28.79 13.07
C GLN A 100 -14.28 -27.77 11.97
N TYR A 101 -13.90 -26.53 12.33
CA TYR A 101 -13.47 -25.51 11.37
C TYR A 101 -12.35 -26.01 10.44
N GLN A 102 -11.34 -26.71 11.00
CA GLN A 102 -10.22 -27.21 10.18
C GLN A 102 -10.68 -28.32 9.21
N VAL A 103 -11.55 -29.21 9.69
CA VAL A 103 -12.13 -30.30 8.87
C VAL A 103 -12.95 -29.70 7.73
N ASP A 104 -13.84 -28.76 8.04
CA ASP A 104 -14.70 -28.09 7.07
C ASP A 104 -13.87 -27.27 6.06
N ALA A 105 -12.78 -26.62 6.50
CA ALA A 105 -11.87 -25.89 5.62
C ALA A 105 -11.22 -26.82 4.59
N ILE A 106 -10.69 -27.98 5.02
CA ILE A 106 -10.11 -28.99 4.13
C ILE A 106 -11.14 -29.49 3.12
N ASP A 107 -12.34 -29.84 3.59
CA ASP A 107 -13.39 -30.39 2.74
C ASP A 107 -13.90 -29.37 1.73
N SER A 108 -14.10 -28.11 2.14
CA SER A 108 -14.51 -27.02 1.26
C SER A 108 -13.47 -26.68 0.18
N GLY A 109 -12.19 -26.93 0.43
CA GLY A 109 -11.12 -26.73 -0.54
C GLY A 109 -11.08 -27.80 -1.64
N LYS A 110 -11.62 -29.00 -1.39
CA LYS A 110 -11.56 -30.12 -2.36
C LYS A 110 -12.44 -29.90 -3.59
N ASP A 111 -13.60 -29.26 -3.41
CA ASP A 111 -14.61 -28.99 -4.45
C ASP A 111 -14.80 -27.49 -4.65
N ASN A 112 -13.77 -26.86 -5.24
CA ASN A 112 -13.75 -25.42 -5.48
C ASN A 112 -13.17 -25.08 -6.85
N LYS A 113 -13.68 -24.01 -7.48
CA LYS A 113 -13.14 -23.48 -8.74
C LYS A 113 -11.71 -22.97 -8.59
N GLU A 114 -11.39 -22.41 -7.42
CA GLU A 114 -10.07 -21.91 -7.03
C GLU A 114 -9.41 -22.88 -6.06
N ARG A 115 -9.42 -24.18 -6.37
CA ARG A 115 -8.85 -25.19 -5.50
C ARG A 115 -7.36 -24.97 -5.28
N VAL A 116 -6.59 -24.76 -6.35
CA VAL A 116 -5.14 -24.50 -6.28
C VAL A 116 -4.85 -23.12 -6.86
N TYR A 117 -4.13 -22.29 -6.10
CA TYR A 117 -3.51 -21.07 -6.61
C TYR A 117 -2.08 -21.37 -7.05
N ILE A 118 -1.67 -20.86 -8.21
CA ILE A 118 -0.35 -21.07 -8.81
C ILE A 118 0.28 -19.71 -9.07
N LEU A 119 1.42 -19.43 -8.44
CA LEU A 119 2.24 -18.27 -8.73
C LEU A 119 3.29 -18.69 -9.77
N PRO A 120 3.10 -18.39 -11.07
CA PRO A 120 4.04 -18.79 -12.11
C PRO A 120 5.41 -18.12 -11.90
N LYS A 121 6.46 -18.75 -12.44
CA LYS A 121 7.77 -18.10 -12.57
C LYS A 121 7.62 -16.80 -13.36
N GLN A 122 7.98 -15.69 -12.73
CA GLN A 122 7.74 -14.33 -13.23
C GLN A 122 8.94 -13.41 -12.95
N SER A 123 8.92 -12.20 -13.52
CA SER A 123 9.97 -11.19 -13.39
C SER A 123 10.15 -10.73 -11.94
N ASN A 124 9.04 -10.47 -11.24
CA ASN A 124 9.00 -10.14 -9.82
C ASN A 124 9.28 -11.39 -8.94
N ARG A 125 10.52 -11.89 -9.01
CA ARG A 125 10.97 -13.08 -8.26
C ARG A 125 10.85 -12.86 -6.76
N GLU A 126 11.22 -11.67 -6.31
CA GLU A 126 11.18 -11.31 -4.90
C GLU A 126 9.75 -11.28 -4.36
N GLY A 127 8.81 -10.63 -5.06
CA GLY A 127 7.42 -10.58 -4.65
C GLY A 127 6.77 -11.97 -4.57
N ALA A 128 6.98 -12.82 -5.58
CA ALA A 128 6.45 -14.19 -5.57
C ALA A 128 7.04 -15.03 -4.41
N HIS A 129 8.35 -14.92 -4.16
CA HIS A 129 9.00 -15.60 -3.05
C HIS A 129 8.55 -15.07 -1.69
N ARG A 130 8.42 -13.75 -1.53
CA ARG A 130 7.96 -13.11 -0.30
C ARG A 130 6.51 -13.48 0.01
N LEU A 131 5.64 -13.51 -1.00
CA LEU A 131 4.27 -13.98 -0.83
C LEU A 131 4.23 -15.45 -0.42
N ALA A 132 5.00 -16.33 -1.08
CA ALA A 132 5.07 -17.74 -0.72
C ALA A 132 5.56 -17.97 0.72
N THR A 133 6.61 -17.28 1.15
CA THR A 133 7.15 -17.38 2.53
C THR A 133 6.24 -16.72 3.56
N LEU A 134 5.54 -15.64 3.23
CA LEU A 134 4.50 -15.02 4.07
C LEU A 134 3.34 -15.99 4.31
N MET A 135 2.90 -16.69 3.27
CA MET A 135 1.85 -17.71 3.42
C MET A 135 2.33 -18.87 4.30
N ALA A 136 3.58 -19.32 4.12
CA ALA A 136 4.19 -20.31 5.01
C ALA A 136 4.31 -19.82 6.47
N GLU A 137 4.58 -18.53 6.70
CA GLU A 137 4.59 -17.90 8.02
C GLU A 137 3.21 -17.96 8.69
N HIS A 138 2.13 -17.90 7.90
CA HIS A 138 0.75 -18.11 8.36
C HIS A 138 0.36 -19.59 8.49
N GLY A 139 1.32 -20.52 8.36
CA GLY A 139 1.10 -21.95 8.49
C GLY A 139 0.36 -22.56 7.28
N VAL A 140 0.39 -21.91 6.13
CA VAL A 140 -0.12 -22.44 4.87
C VAL A 140 0.93 -23.38 4.28
N GLU A 141 0.50 -24.54 3.84
CA GLU A 141 1.32 -25.46 3.04
C GLU A 141 1.50 -24.89 1.63
N VAL A 142 2.70 -24.38 1.37
CA VAL A 142 3.12 -23.86 0.07
C VAL A 142 4.19 -24.78 -0.51
N LYS A 143 4.08 -25.07 -1.82
CA LYS A 143 5.04 -25.91 -2.55
C LYS A 143 5.70 -25.10 -3.66
N GLN A 144 6.99 -25.32 -3.87
CA GLN A 144 7.74 -24.80 -5.02
C GLN A 144 8.09 -25.95 -5.96
N ALA A 145 7.70 -25.83 -7.23
CA ALA A 145 7.98 -26.83 -8.26
C ALA A 145 9.48 -26.94 -8.54
N THR A 146 10.00 -28.16 -8.62
CA THR A 146 11.41 -28.44 -8.95
C THR A 146 11.63 -28.74 -10.42
N GLU A 147 10.55 -28.92 -11.19
CA GLU A 147 10.56 -29.16 -12.62
C GLU A 147 9.39 -28.44 -13.32
N ASP A 148 9.42 -28.41 -14.65
CA ASP A 148 8.29 -27.94 -15.45
C ASP A 148 7.09 -28.89 -15.28
N PHE A 149 5.88 -28.34 -15.08
CA PHE A 149 4.67 -29.14 -14.90
C PHE A 149 3.48 -28.57 -15.70
N LYS A 150 2.38 -29.32 -15.75
CA LYS A 150 1.14 -28.88 -16.41
C LYS A 150 -0.02 -28.97 -15.45
N ALA A 151 -0.77 -27.88 -15.30
CA ALA A 151 -1.99 -27.83 -14.49
C ALA A 151 -3.09 -27.08 -15.25
N CYS A 152 -4.31 -27.60 -15.22
CA CYS A 152 -5.48 -27.01 -15.86
C CYS A 152 -5.31 -26.56 -17.32
N GLY A 153 -4.44 -27.24 -18.09
CA GLY A 153 -4.20 -26.93 -19.51
C GLY A 153 -3.01 -26.00 -19.76
N VAL A 154 -2.51 -25.32 -18.73
CA VAL A 154 -1.38 -24.38 -18.77
C VAL A 154 -0.08 -25.10 -18.37
N LYS A 155 1.04 -24.73 -19.01
CA LYS A 155 2.38 -25.22 -18.68
C LYS A 155 3.08 -24.20 -17.78
N TYR A 156 3.60 -24.68 -16.66
CA TYR A 156 4.33 -23.88 -15.69
C TYR A 156 5.79 -24.33 -15.64
N LYS A 157 6.68 -23.39 -15.34
CA LYS A 157 8.12 -23.66 -15.23
C LYS A 157 8.49 -24.10 -13.82
N ALA A 158 9.63 -24.79 -13.70
CA ALA A 158 10.32 -24.95 -12.43
C ALA A 158 10.45 -23.58 -11.71
N ASP A 159 10.51 -23.60 -10.38
CA ASP A 159 10.47 -22.44 -9.47
C ASP A 159 9.10 -21.79 -9.26
N SER A 160 8.05 -22.19 -9.99
CA SER A 160 6.68 -21.71 -9.71
C SER A 160 6.20 -22.21 -8.33
N TYR A 161 5.38 -21.41 -7.64
CA TYR A 161 4.78 -21.80 -6.37
C TYR A 161 3.33 -22.26 -6.57
N PHE A 162 2.85 -23.16 -5.74
CA PHE A 162 1.44 -23.53 -5.73
C PHE A 162 0.93 -23.88 -4.33
N ILE A 163 -0.34 -23.54 -4.10
CA ILE A 163 -1.03 -23.63 -2.80
C ILE A 163 -2.37 -24.33 -3.03
N ASP A 164 -2.52 -25.58 -2.54
CA ASP A 164 -3.80 -26.30 -2.58
C ASP A 164 -4.65 -25.87 -1.38
N THR A 165 -5.85 -25.35 -1.61
CA THR A 165 -6.78 -24.90 -0.56
C THR A 165 -7.42 -26.06 0.19
N ALA A 166 -7.25 -27.32 -0.24
CA ALA A 166 -7.67 -28.51 0.50
C ALA A 166 -6.74 -28.80 1.72
N GLN A 167 -6.61 -27.81 2.61
CA GLN A 167 -5.76 -27.82 3.80
C GLN A 167 -6.43 -27.01 4.93
N PRO A 168 -6.01 -27.14 6.21
CA PRO A 168 -6.63 -26.43 7.34
C PRO A 168 -6.71 -24.90 7.16
N ARG A 169 -5.73 -24.30 6.45
CA ARG A 169 -5.70 -22.86 6.13
C ARG A 169 -6.37 -22.50 4.80
N GLY A 170 -7.14 -23.41 4.20
CA GLY A 170 -7.76 -23.21 2.89
C GLY A 170 -8.65 -21.97 2.77
N VAL A 171 -9.45 -21.70 3.81
CA VAL A 171 -10.32 -20.51 3.85
C VAL A 171 -9.49 -19.23 3.92
N PHE A 172 -8.41 -19.20 4.72
CA PHE A 172 -7.49 -18.08 4.78
C PHE A 172 -6.86 -17.77 3.42
N VAL A 173 -6.35 -18.80 2.74
CA VAL A 173 -5.77 -18.69 1.40
C VAL A 173 -6.79 -18.09 0.44
N ARG A 174 -7.99 -18.66 0.36
CA ARG A 174 -9.04 -18.15 -0.53
C ARG A 174 -9.40 -16.70 -0.25
N THR A 175 -9.62 -16.35 1.01
CA THR A 175 -9.97 -14.98 1.41
C THR A 175 -8.87 -14.00 1.00
N THR A 176 -7.60 -14.39 1.07
CA THR A 176 -6.47 -13.48 0.79
C THR A 176 -5.99 -13.51 -0.66
N PHE A 177 -6.36 -14.52 -1.46
CA PHE A 177 -5.89 -14.69 -2.84
C PHE A 177 -6.96 -14.41 -3.90
N THR A 178 -8.26 -14.54 -3.57
CA THR A 178 -9.30 -14.23 -4.54
C THR A 178 -9.30 -12.74 -4.89
N ASP A 179 -9.65 -12.42 -6.13
CA ASP A 179 -9.58 -11.05 -6.65
C ASP A 179 -10.64 -10.14 -6.00
N GLN A 180 -11.81 -10.69 -5.67
CA GLN A 180 -12.96 -9.92 -5.17
C GLN A 180 -13.70 -10.68 -4.08
N VAL A 181 -13.97 -9.98 -2.98
CA VAL A 181 -14.93 -10.41 -1.95
C VAL A 181 -16.05 -9.38 -1.90
N ASP A 182 -17.28 -9.83 -2.15
CA ASP A 182 -18.44 -8.94 -2.16
C ASP A 182 -19.07 -8.80 -0.78
N MET A 183 -19.37 -7.56 -0.39
CA MET A 183 -20.25 -7.28 0.75
C MET A 183 -21.67 -7.78 0.45
N ALA A 184 -22.42 -8.11 1.51
CA ALA A 184 -23.80 -8.56 1.37
C ALA A 184 -24.67 -7.51 0.65
N GLU A 185 -25.45 -7.93 -0.35
CA GLU A 185 -26.29 -7.04 -1.17
C GLU A 185 -27.23 -6.17 -0.33
N ALA A 186 -27.84 -6.76 0.71
CA ALA A 186 -28.74 -6.04 1.62
C ALA A 186 -28.01 -4.92 2.39
N PHE A 187 -26.75 -5.13 2.78
CA PHE A 187 -25.94 -4.13 3.44
C PHE A 187 -25.60 -2.99 2.49
N VAL A 188 -25.10 -3.30 1.29
CA VAL A 188 -24.79 -2.29 0.25
C VAL A 188 -26.01 -1.43 -0.08
N LYS A 189 -27.18 -2.05 -0.24
CA LYS A 189 -28.44 -1.33 -0.50
C LYS A 189 -28.82 -0.37 0.62
N GLU A 190 -28.57 -0.75 1.87
CA GLU A 190 -28.79 0.14 3.01
C GLU A 190 -27.80 1.30 3.02
N GLN A 191 -26.52 1.07 2.70
CA GLN A 191 -25.52 2.13 2.63
C GLN A 191 -25.84 3.15 1.52
N GLU A 192 -26.29 2.69 0.35
CA GLU A 192 -26.77 3.60 -0.71
C GLU A 192 -28.01 4.39 -0.29
N ARG A 193 -28.94 3.77 0.46
CA ARG A 193 -30.11 4.47 1.02
C ARG A 193 -29.71 5.55 2.03
N ARG A 194 -28.69 5.30 2.86
CA ARG A 194 -28.14 6.26 3.83
C ARG A 194 -27.47 7.43 3.11
N ARG A 195 -26.61 7.15 2.14
CA ARG A 195 -25.96 8.17 1.28
C ARG A 195 -26.97 9.04 0.55
N ALA A 196 -28.01 8.47 -0.03
CA ALA A 196 -29.09 9.22 -0.68
C ALA A 196 -29.86 10.17 0.27
N ARG A 197 -29.67 10.04 1.58
CA ARG A 197 -30.23 10.90 2.63
C ARG A 197 -29.18 11.78 3.32
N ASN A 198 -27.96 11.84 2.77
CA ASN A 198 -26.80 12.52 3.38
C ASN A 198 -26.49 12.03 4.81
N LEU A 199 -26.74 10.74 5.07
CA LEU A 199 -26.29 10.07 6.28
C LEU A 199 -24.95 9.39 5.99
N GLY A 200 -24.08 9.32 7.00
CA GLY A 200 -22.86 8.52 6.90
C GLY A 200 -23.19 7.05 6.67
N ASP A 201 -22.43 6.40 5.78
CA ASP A 201 -22.44 4.96 5.65
C ASP A 201 -21.79 4.29 6.88
N GLU A 202 -21.96 2.99 6.96
CA GLU A 202 -21.48 2.14 8.06
C GLU A 202 -20.32 1.23 7.63
N ILE A 203 -19.68 1.54 6.49
CA ILE A 203 -18.48 0.83 6.05
C ILE A 203 -17.31 1.34 6.90
N TYR A 204 -16.75 0.46 7.72
CA TYR A 204 -15.83 0.90 8.76
C TYR A 204 -14.38 1.10 8.27
N ASP A 205 -13.91 0.29 7.31
CA ASP A 205 -12.52 0.33 6.81
C ASP A 205 -12.43 -0.18 5.36
N VAL A 206 -11.29 -0.74 4.96
CA VAL A 206 -11.04 -1.17 3.58
C VAL A 206 -12.00 -2.27 3.11
N THR A 207 -12.45 -2.13 1.87
CA THR A 207 -13.37 -3.07 1.23
C THR A 207 -12.69 -3.94 0.17
N GLY A 208 -11.50 -3.57 -0.29
CA GLY A 208 -10.74 -4.33 -1.30
C GLY A 208 -9.41 -4.86 -0.76
N TRP A 209 -9.12 -6.13 -1.04
CA TRP A 209 -7.85 -6.77 -0.75
C TRP A 209 -7.64 -7.99 -1.67
N SER A 210 -6.38 -8.24 -2.05
CA SER A 210 -5.92 -9.46 -2.71
C SER A 210 -4.39 -9.44 -2.64
N LEU A 211 -3.79 -10.41 -1.95
CA LEU A 211 -2.34 -10.45 -1.75
C LEU A 211 -1.59 -10.56 -3.08
N PRO A 212 -1.97 -11.42 -4.06
CA PRO A 212 -1.34 -11.41 -5.38
C PRO A 212 -1.35 -10.03 -6.05
N MET A 213 -2.48 -9.35 -6.07
CA MET A 213 -2.59 -8.00 -6.62
C MET A 213 -1.70 -7.00 -5.88
N MET A 214 -1.78 -6.96 -4.55
CA MET A 214 -1.03 -6.03 -3.70
C MET A 214 0.49 -6.25 -3.78
N PHE A 215 0.94 -7.47 -4.09
CA PHE A 215 2.34 -7.82 -4.29
C PHE A 215 2.80 -7.61 -5.74
N ASN A 216 1.89 -7.28 -6.66
CA ASN A 216 2.10 -7.32 -8.11
C ASN A 216 2.71 -8.65 -8.54
N VAL A 217 2.00 -9.73 -8.22
CA VAL A 217 2.39 -11.12 -8.51
C VAL A 217 1.26 -11.79 -9.27
N ASP A 218 1.58 -12.32 -10.45
CA ASP A 218 0.64 -13.13 -11.24
C ASP A 218 0.19 -14.35 -10.42
N SER A 219 -1.11 -14.66 -10.47
CA SER A 219 -1.69 -15.83 -9.81
C SER A 219 -2.75 -16.47 -10.69
N ASP A 220 -2.50 -17.69 -11.12
CA ASP A 220 -3.46 -18.52 -11.84
C ASP A 220 -4.24 -19.41 -10.85
N SER A 221 -5.46 -19.80 -11.22
CA SER A 221 -6.26 -20.76 -10.45
C SER A 221 -6.50 -22.07 -11.21
N CYS A 222 -6.53 -23.17 -10.48
CA CYS A 222 -6.86 -24.48 -11.00
C CYS A 222 -7.89 -25.18 -10.11
N ASN A 223 -8.96 -25.69 -10.72
CA ASN A 223 -10.05 -26.37 -10.03
C ASN A 223 -9.76 -27.84 -9.67
N ARG A 224 -8.52 -28.29 -9.85
CA ARG A 224 -8.08 -29.67 -9.62
C ARG A 224 -6.77 -29.67 -8.85
N ALA A 225 -6.54 -30.73 -8.09
CA ALA A 225 -5.27 -30.97 -7.44
C ALA A 225 -4.12 -30.92 -8.47
N VAL A 226 -3.02 -30.28 -8.09
CA VAL A 226 -1.79 -30.26 -8.88
C VAL A 226 -0.86 -31.36 -8.38
N SER A 227 -0.35 -32.17 -9.31
CA SER A 227 0.69 -33.16 -9.05
C SER A 227 1.93 -32.77 -9.85
N ALA A 228 2.99 -32.39 -9.12
CA ALA A 228 4.28 -31.99 -9.65
C ALA A 228 5.36 -32.28 -8.61
N ASP A 229 6.57 -32.64 -9.06
CA ASP A 229 7.73 -32.71 -8.17
C ASP A 229 8.00 -31.33 -7.58
N SER A 230 8.13 -31.29 -6.26
CA SER A 230 8.17 -30.04 -5.52
C SER A 230 8.85 -30.20 -4.17
N LYS A 231 9.27 -29.06 -3.60
CA LYS A 231 9.74 -28.94 -2.22
C LYS A 231 8.79 -28.04 -1.43
N ALA A 232 8.66 -28.30 -0.13
CA ALA A 232 7.91 -27.42 0.77
C ALA A 232 8.66 -26.10 0.96
N VAL A 233 7.92 -24.99 0.96
CA VAL A 233 8.42 -23.67 1.30
C VAL A 233 8.28 -23.45 2.80
N LYS A 234 9.28 -22.84 3.43
CA LYS A 234 9.28 -22.46 4.84
C LYS A 234 9.26 -20.96 5.01
N ALA A 235 8.78 -20.49 6.15
CA ALA A 235 8.72 -19.07 6.49
C ALA A 235 10.10 -18.38 6.51
N ASP A 236 11.17 -19.14 6.82
CA ASP A 236 12.55 -18.69 6.91
C ASP A 236 13.39 -19.01 5.67
N ASP A 237 12.77 -19.54 4.60
CA ASP A 237 13.47 -19.73 3.33
C ASP A 237 13.92 -18.37 2.79
N THR A 238 15.15 -18.32 2.28
CA THR A 238 15.73 -17.11 1.70
C THR A 238 15.73 -17.18 0.18
N LEU A 239 15.52 -16.03 -0.48
CA LEU A 239 15.68 -15.93 -1.92
C LEU A 239 17.17 -16.00 -2.25
N LEU A 240 17.58 -17.05 -2.95
CA LEU A 240 18.98 -17.21 -3.34
C LEU A 240 19.34 -16.24 -4.47
N GLY A 241 20.28 -15.34 -4.18
CA GLY A 241 20.97 -14.53 -5.17
C GLY A 241 22.25 -15.22 -5.66
N LYS A 242 22.81 -14.72 -6.76
CA LYS A 242 24.05 -15.25 -7.33
C LYS A 242 24.75 -14.23 -8.23
N VAL A 243 26.04 -14.45 -8.42
CA VAL A 243 26.84 -13.75 -9.43
C VAL A 243 27.15 -14.72 -10.58
N ASN A 244 26.59 -14.46 -11.76
CA ASN A 244 26.97 -15.14 -12.99
C ASN A 244 28.25 -14.48 -13.53
N ASN A 245 29.19 -15.26 -14.06
CA ASN A 245 30.49 -14.77 -14.55
C ASN A 245 31.25 -13.88 -13.52
N PRO A 246 31.62 -14.42 -12.34
CA PRO A 246 32.24 -13.62 -11.28
C PRO A 246 33.57 -12.96 -11.70
N GLU A 247 34.29 -13.56 -12.64
CA GLU A 247 35.59 -13.07 -13.14
C GLU A 247 35.48 -12.00 -14.24
N ALA A 248 34.28 -11.47 -14.47
CA ALA A 248 34.02 -10.46 -15.49
C ALA A 248 35.04 -9.31 -15.49
N SER A 249 35.43 -8.92 -16.70
CA SER A 249 36.50 -7.95 -16.94
C SER A 249 36.02 -6.50 -16.98
N VAL A 250 34.75 -6.24 -17.35
CA VAL A 250 34.25 -4.87 -17.60
C VAL A 250 33.31 -4.37 -16.50
N ALA A 251 32.20 -5.06 -16.26
CA ALA A 251 31.17 -4.60 -15.34
C ALA A 251 30.33 -5.75 -14.79
N TYR A 252 29.52 -5.43 -13.79
CA TYR A 252 28.43 -6.26 -13.30
C TYR A 252 27.10 -5.52 -13.50
N ILE A 253 26.05 -6.24 -13.88
CA ILE A 253 24.73 -5.69 -14.15
C ILE A 253 23.70 -6.38 -13.26
N VAL A 254 22.78 -5.60 -12.69
CA VAL A 254 21.61 -6.11 -11.98
C VAL A 254 20.37 -5.70 -12.75
N ALA A 255 19.58 -6.67 -13.20
CA ALA A 255 18.28 -6.41 -13.82
C ALA A 255 17.37 -5.70 -12.81
N TRP A 256 16.71 -4.62 -13.23
CA TRP A 256 15.80 -3.86 -12.37
C TRP A 256 14.36 -4.34 -12.53
N GLY A 257 13.55 -4.18 -11.48
CA GLY A 257 12.11 -4.48 -11.52
C GLY A 257 11.55 -5.26 -10.34
N ASP A 258 12.35 -5.57 -9.31
CA ASP A 258 11.87 -6.16 -8.07
C ASP A 258 12.57 -5.59 -6.83
N THR A 259 12.06 -5.94 -5.65
CA THR A 259 12.62 -5.48 -4.36
C THR A 259 14.01 -6.08 -4.09
N ALA A 260 14.38 -7.21 -4.71
CA ALA A 260 15.73 -7.77 -4.57
C ALA A 260 16.76 -6.85 -5.22
N ALA A 261 16.48 -6.34 -6.43
CA ALA A 261 17.30 -5.32 -7.08
C ALA A 261 17.32 -3.99 -6.30
N ALA A 262 16.18 -3.60 -5.71
CA ALA A 262 16.11 -2.41 -4.84
C ALA A 262 17.00 -2.54 -3.59
N ARG A 263 16.94 -3.69 -2.89
CA ARG A 263 17.84 -3.97 -1.76
C ARG A 263 19.30 -4.06 -2.18
N PHE A 264 19.59 -4.56 -3.38
CA PHE A 264 20.95 -4.54 -3.92
C PHE A 264 21.44 -3.10 -4.08
N LEU A 265 20.63 -2.21 -4.68
CA LEU A 265 20.97 -0.79 -4.83
C LEU A 265 21.29 -0.15 -3.48
N THR A 266 20.41 -0.30 -2.49
CA THR A 266 20.57 0.33 -1.17
C THR A 266 21.79 -0.19 -0.42
N ALA A 267 22.04 -1.50 -0.45
CA ALA A 267 23.21 -2.12 0.16
C ALA A 267 24.51 -1.71 -0.55
N ALA A 268 24.51 -1.66 -1.88
CA ALA A 268 25.67 -1.24 -2.67
C ALA A 268 26.05 0.22 -2.41
N LEU A 269 25.06 1.13 -2.36
CA LEU A 269 25.28 2.53 -2.02
C LEU A 269 25.84 2.71 -0.60
N GLN A 270 25.33 1.96 0.39
CA GLN A 270 25.84 1.98 1.76
C GLN A 270 27.25 1.39 1.88
N ALA A 271 27.60 0.41 1.04
CA ALA A 271 28.94 -0.15 0.94
C ALA A 271 29.92 0.74 0.14
N GLY A 272 29.49 1.91 -0.33
CA GLY A 272 30.30 2.84 -1.11
C GLY A 272 30.61 2.37 -2.54
N ILE A 273 29.86 1.40 -3.06
CA ILE A 273 30.00 0.92 -4.44
C ILE A 273 29.48 2.01 -5.38
N LYS A 274 30.34 2.41 -6.33
CA LYS A 274 29.97 3.34 -7.40
C LYS A 274 29.24 2.57 -8.48
N LEU A 275 27.99 2.96 -8.72
CA LEU A 275 27.15 2.35 -9.74
C LEU A 275 26.35 3.42 -10.49
N LYS A 276 25.85 3.03 -11.66
CA LYS A 276 24.94 3.81 -12.47
C LYS A 276 23.62 3.07 -12.61
N SER A 277 22.60 3.78 -13.06
CA SER A 277 21.37 3.17 -13.53
C SER A 277 21.02 3.63 -14.94
N ALA A 278 20.62 2.71 -15.80
CA ALA A 278 20.16 3.02 -17.15
C ALA A 278 18.69 3.47 -17.11
N ASP A 279 18.39 4.67 -17.57
CA ASP A 279 17.02 5.22 -17.59
C ASP A 279 16.10 4.53 -18.62
N GLN A 280 16.68 3.77 -19.56
CA GLN A 280 15.99 3.02 -20.60
C GLN A 280 16.54 1.60 -20.69
N ALA A 281 15.71 0.68 -21.22
CA ALA A 281 16.15 -0.68 -21.51
C ALA A 281 17.28 -0.69 -22.56
N PHE A 282 18.16 -1.70 -22.49
CA PHE A 282 19.27 -1.85 -23.42
C PHE A 282 19.60 -3.32 -23.70
N ILE A 283 20.21 -3.57 -24.86
CA ILE A 283 20.63 -4.90 -25.31
C ILE A 283 22.14 -4.90 -25.53
N LEU A 284 22.85 -5.86 -24.94
CA LEU A 284 24.29 -6.05 -25.12
C LEU A 284 24.61 -6.79 -26.43
N GLY A 285 25.88 -6.77 -26.84
CA GLY A 285 26.36 -7.45 -28.05
C GLY A 285 26.14 -8.96 -28.09
N ASP A 286 25.99 -9.61 -26.93
CA ASP A 286 25.62 -11.02 -26.79
C ASP A 286 24.10 -11.27 -26.90
N LYS A 287 23.32 -10.21 -27.12
CA LYS A 287 21.85 -10.16 -27.19
C LYS A 287 21.13 -10.32 -25.85
N THR A 288 21.85 -10.23 -24.73
CA THR A 288 21.21 -10.16 -23.40
C THR A 288 20.49 -8.83 -23.25
N ASN A 289 19.22 -8.87 -22.85
CA ASN A 289 18.36 -7.70 -22.65
C ASN A 289 18.26 -7.33 -21.18
N TYR A 290 18.36 -6.04 -20.88
CA TYR A 290 18.24 -5.48 -19.54
C TYR A 290 17.12 -4.44 -19.51
N PRO A 291 16.16 -4.55 -18.56
CA PRO A 291 15.05 -3.63 -18.47
C PRO A 291 15.50 -2.21 -18.10
N ALA A 292 14.62 -1.24 -18.35
CA ALA A 292 14.82 0.11 -17.87
C ALA A 292 15.04 0.10 -16.36
N GLY A 293 16.02 0.85 -15.91
CA GLY A 293 16.42 0.96 -14.52
C GLY A 293 17.55 0.04 -14.10
N SER A 294 17.99 -0.88 -14.96
CA SER A 294 19.11 -1.78 -14.65
C SER A 294 20.33 -1.07 -14.10
N LEU A 295 20.93 -1.66 -13.06
CA LEU A 295 22.10 -1.12 -12.39
C LEU A 295 23.36 -1.58 -13.11
N VAL A 296 24.30 -0.67 -13.34
CA VAL A 296 25.57 -0.94 -14.01
C VAL A 296 26.71 -0.59 -13.05
N ILE A 297 27.47 -1.60 -12.66
CA ILE A 297 28.59 -1.50 -11.73
C ILE A 297 29.89 -1.74 -12.51
N GLU A 298 30.51 -0.67 -13.01
CA GLU A 298 31.76 -0.77 -13.77
C GLU A 298 32.94 -1.09 -12.86
N LYS A 299 33.70 -2.14 -13.19
CA LYS A 299 34.86 -2.60 -12.40
C LYS A 299 35.91 -1.50 -12.24
N ARG A 300 36.15 -0.71 -13.29
CA ARG A 300 37.13 0.39 -13.31
C ARG A 300 36.82 1.53 -12.33
N LEU A 301 35.58 1.67 -11.85
CA LEU A 301 35.17 2.75 -10.94
C LEU A 301 35.29 2.36 -9.46
N ASN A 302 35.53 1.08 -9.19
CA ASN A 302 35.42 0.46 -7.88
C ASN A 302 36.73 -0.23 -7.48
N ASP A 303 36.86 -0.54 -6.19
CA ASP A 303 38.06 -1.15 -5.62
C ASP A 303 38.19 -2.63 -5.99
N LYS A 304 39.37 -3.21 -5.72
CA LYS A 304 39.69 -4.61 -6.06
C LYS A 304 38.83 -5.63 -5.30
N ASP A 305 38.21 -5.25 -4.18
CA ASP A 305 37.33 -6.10 -3.39
C ASP A 305 35.87 -6.10 -3.89
N LEU A 306 35.59 -5.45 -5.03
CA LEU A 306 34.25 -5.33 -5.59
C LEU A 306 33.53 -6.69 -5.69
N LEU A 307 34.20 -7.72 -6.22
CA LEU A 307 33.60 -9.04 -6.40
C LEU A 307 33.11 -9.61 -5.05
N THR A 308 33.92 -9.51 -3.99
CA THR A 308 33.53 -9.97 -2.66
C THR A 308 32.31 -9.23 -2.15
N LYS A 309 32.27 -7.90 -2.32
CA LYS A 309 31.13 -7.07 -1.88
C LYS A 309 29.85 -7.41 -2.66
N ILE A 310 29.91 -7.47 -4.00
CA ILE A 310 28.71 -7.77 -4.81
C ILE A 310 28.20 -9.20 -4.57
N SER A 311 29.09 -10.17 -4.33
CA SER A 311 28.69 -11.54 -4.01
C SER A 311 27.94 -11.59 -2.67
N GLN A 312 28.48 -10.93 -1.64
CA GLN A 312 27.81 -10.85 -0.33
C GLN A 312 26.45 -10.13 -0.43
N ILE A 313 26.38 -9.02 -1.17
CA ILE A 313 25.12 -8.29 -1.34
C ILE A 313 24.12 -9.13 -2.14
N ALA A 314 24.54 -9.81 -3.20
CA ALA A 314 23.66 -10.69 -3.97
C ALA A 314 23.07 -11.80 -3.10
N GLU A 315 23.89 -12.47 -2.28
CA GLU A 315 23.45 -13.50 -1.33
C GLU A 315 22.45 -12.95 -0.30
N GLN A 316 22.69 -11.75 0.25
CA GLN A 316 21.82 -11.13 1.25
C GLN A 316 20.48 -10.65 0.69
N THR A 317 20.45 -10.23 -0.57
CA THR A 317 19.30 -9.54 -1.17
C THR A 317 18.45 -10.42 -2.08
N GLY A 318 19.01 -11.54 -2.54
CA GLY A 318 18.40 -12.43 -3.53
C GLY A 318 18.56 -11.97 -4.99
N ALA A 319 19.32 -10.89 -5.22
CA ALA A 319 19.55 -10.33 -6.54
C ALA A 319 20.41 -11.25 -7.41
N ILE A 320 20.11 -11.27 -8.71
CA ILE A 320 20.96 -11.91 -9.73
C ILE A 320 21.84 -10.82 -10.32
N VAL A 321 23.15 -11.07 -10.27
CA VAL A 321 24.18 -10.18 -10.79
C VAL A 321 24.85 -10.84 -11.98
N ASP A 322 24.85 -10.19 -13.13
CA ASP A 322 25.49 -10.68 -14.34
C ASP A 322 26.82 -9.96 -14.58
N GLY A 323 27.92 -10.70 -14.53
CA GLY A 323 29.23 -10.20 -14.94
C GLY A 323 29.36 -10.18 -16.47
N VAL A 324 29.80 -9.05 -17.01
CA VAL A 324 29.96 -8.85 -18.46
C VAL A 324 31.39 -8.47 -18.83
N ASP A 325 31.86 -9.02 -19.95
CA ASP A 325 33.21 -8.81 -20.49
C ASP A 325 33.28 -7.75 -21.59
N SER A 326 32.14 -7.14 -21.92
CA SER A 326 32.04 -6.06 -22.90
C SER A 326 30.97 -5.07 -22.48
N SER A 327 31.22 -3.78 -22.74
CA SER A 327 30.22 -2.70 -22.61
C SER A 327 29.53 -2.35 -23.93
N TRP A 328 29.70 -3.19 -24.96
CA TRP A 328 29.11 -2.95 -26.28
C TRP A 328 27.60 -3.17 -26.25
N VAL A 329 26.85 -2.09 -26.42
CA VAL A 329 25.38 -2.07 -26.49
C VAL A 329 24.97 -1.95 -27.95
N ILE A 330 24.06 -2.82 -28.40
CA ILE A 330 23.53 -2.84 -29.77
C ILE A 330 22.20 -2.11 -29.90
N GLU A 331 21.48 -1.91 -28.80
CA GLU A 331 20.23 -1.16 -28.74
C GLU A 331 20.06 -0.52 -27.35
N GLY A 332 19.53 0.71 -27.27
CA GLY A 332 19.39 1.44 -26.01
C GLY A 332 20.66 2.18 -25.57
N PRO A 333 20.70 2.70 -24.33
CA PRO A 333 21.83 3.50 -23.85
C PRO A 333 23.06 2.64 -23.52
N SER A 334 24.21 3.02 -24.07
CA SER A 334 25.52 2.50 -23.64
C SER A 334 25.88 2.97 -22.23
N PHE A 335 26.79 2.28 -21.53
CA PHE A 335 27.13 2.57 -20.13
C PHE A 335 27.68 4.00 -19.88
N GLY A 336 28.21 4.65 -20.92
CA GLY A 336 28.68 6.03 -20.89
C GLY A 336 27.66 7.07 -21.37
N SER A 337 26.42 6.65 -21.68
CA SER A 337 25.36 7.53 -22.16
C SER A 337 24.90 8.49 -21.05
N ASN A 338 24.40 9.67 -21.44
CA ASN A 338 23.71 10.58 -20.53
C ASN A 338 22.41 9.98 -19.94
N LYS A 339 21.91 8.90 -20.54
CA LYS A 339 20.78 8.11 -20.01
C LYS A 339 21.24 6.94 -19.11
N THR A 340 22.51 6.91 -18.71
CA THR A 340 23.05 5.95 -17.75
C THR A 340 23.66 6.74 -16.60
N VAL A 341 22.80 7.11 -15.66
CA VAL A 341 23.04 8.14 -14.66
C VAL A 341 23.75 7.56 -13.43
N PRO A 342 24.83 8.20 -12.93
CA PRO A 342 25.45 7.81 -11.66
C PRO A 342 24.45 7.91 -10.51
N MET A 343 24.36 6.85 -9.71
CA MET A 343 23.52 6.85 -8.52
C MET A 343 24.28 7.44 -7.33
N VAL A 344 23.59 8.21 -6.51
CA VAL A 344 24.11 8.77 -5.26
C VAL A 344 23.44 8.08 -4.08
N ALA A 345 24.09 8.08 -2.92
CA ALA A 345 23.50 7.64 -1.66
C ALA A 345 22.78 8.83 -1.00
N PRO A 346 21.46 9.02 -1.19
CA PRO A 346 20.77 10.19 -0.66
C PRO A 346 20.64 10.11 0.86
N LYS A 347 20.91 11.21 1.56
CA LYS A 347 20.38 11.36 2.93
C LYS A 347 18.87 11.63 2.82
N VAL A 348 18.07 10.69 3.34
CA VAL A 348 16.60 10.75 3.32
C VAL A 348 16.08 11.25 4.67
N ALA A 349 15.25 12.29 4.64
CA ALA A 349 14.48 12.77 5.76
C ALA A 349 12.99 12.45 5.62
N ILE A 350 12.30 12.29 6.75
CA ILE A 350 10.84 12.12 6.81
C ILE A 350 10.25 13.05 7.87
N ALA A 351 9.12 13.70 7.55
CA ALA A 351 8.36 14.44 8.53
C ALA A 351 7.83 13.49 9.62
N TRP A 352 7.92 13.93 10.87
CA TRP A 352 7.57 13.15 12.04
C TRP A 352 6.87 14.03 13.09
N ASP A 353 6.21 13.39 14.04
CA ASP A 353 5.48 14.06 15.13
C ASP A 353 4.31 14.93 14.62
N ALA A 354 3.67 15.66 15.54
CA ALA A 354 2.45 16.42 15.30
C ALA A 354 2.46 17.24 14.00
N ALA A 355 1.26 17.22 13.41
CA ALA A 355 0.85 17.42 12.02
C ALA A 355 1.01 16.19 11.10
N THR A 356 2.00 15.32 11.31
CA THR A 356 2.13 14.06 10.54
C THR A 356 1.24 12.96 11.12
N ARG A 357 0.59 12.16 10.28
CA ARG A 357 -0.19 10.97 10.67
C ARG A 357 0.76 9.81 10.96
N GLU A 358 0.71 9.32 12.19
CA GLU A 358 1.62 8.31 12.75
C GLU A 358 1.61 7.00 11.96
N LEU A 359 0.44 6.57 11.47
CA LEU A 359 0.33 5.35 10.66
C LEU A 359 1.06 5.48 9.32
N SER A 360 0.94 6.63 8.64
CA SER A 360 1.61 6.88 7.35
C SER A 360 3.12 7.11 7.51
N ALA A 361 3.55 7.77 8.58
CA ALA A 361 4.97 7.88 8.87
C ALA A 361 5.59 6.52 9.23
N GLY A 362 4.89 5.74 10.06
CA GLY A 362 5.33 4.41 10.49
C GLY A 362 5.44 3.41 9.35
N ASN A 363 4.40 3.31 8.50
CA ASN A 363 4.41 2.39 7.37
C ASN A 363 5.48 2.76 6.33
N THR A 364 5.63 4.05 6.00
CA THR A 364 6.63 4.52 5.02
C THR A 364 8.04 4.28 5.51
N ARG A 365 8.30 4.59 6.79
CA ARG A 365 9.59 4.31 7.40
C ARG A 365 9.88 2.82 7.47
N PHE A 366 8.88 1.98 7.77
CA PHE A 366 9.04 0.52 7.76
C PHE A 366 9.42 0.00 6.38
N VAL A 367 8.74 0.43 5.31
CA VAL A 367 9.08 0.03 3.94
C VAL A 367 10.54 0.40 3.63
N ILE A 368 10.96 1.63 3.89
CA ILE A 368 12.31 2.09 3.54
C ILE A 368 13.39 1.41 4.41
N GLU A 369 13.21 1.33 5.73
CA GLU A 369 14.24 0.79 6.63
C GLU A 369 14.26 -0.74 6.68
N ARG A 370 13.10 -1.41 6.57
CA ARG A 370 12.97 -2.86 6.76
C ARG A 370 12.85 -3.64 5.45
N GLN A 371 12.08 -3.15 4.49
CA GLN A 371 11.94 -3.83 3.20
C GLN A 371 13.05 -3.43 2.22
N LEU A 372 13.42 -2.15 2.17
CA LEU A 372 14.50 -1.65 1.30
C LEU A 372 15.88 -1.63 1.98
N GLY A 373 15.94 -1.62 3.30
CA GLY A 373 17.19 -1.66 4.06
C GLY A 373 18.00 -0.35 4.02
N TYR A 374 17.34 0.81 4.01
CA TYR A 374 18.00 2.12 3.92
C TYR A 374 17.61 3.05 5.08
N PRO A 375 18.55 3.80 5.68
CA PRO A 375 18.25 4.64 6.84
C PRO A 375 17.43 5.88 6.49
N VAL A 376 16.53 6.28 7.40
CA VAL A 376 15.72 7.50 7.29
C VAL A 376 15.87 8.35 8.55
N THR A 377 16.05 9.66 8.37
CA THR A 377 16.11 10.61 9.49
C THR A 377 14.75 11.24 9.75
N ALA A 378 14.19 11.04 10.95
CA ALA A 378 12.95 11.69 11.36
C ALA A 378 13.20 13.15 11.76
N ILE A 379 12.43 14.08 11.16
CA ILE A 379 12.46 15.51 11.50
C ILE A 379 11.07 15.91 12.01
N ARG A 380 11.00 16.51 13.20
CA ARG A 380 9.74 17.02 13.74
C ARG A 380 9.15 18.06 12.79
N THR A 381 7.91 17.88 12.40
CA THR A 381 7.24 18.69 11.36
C THR A 381 7.43 20.21 11.54
N PRO A 382 7.24 20.81 12.74
CA PRO A 382 7.41 22.27 12.89
C PRO A 382 8.83 22.79 12.59
N MET A 383 9.85 21.94 12.63
CA MET A 383 11.23 22.33 12.32
C MET A 383 11.44 22.56 10.83
N LEU A 384 10.68 21.87 9.96
CA LEU A 384 10.79 22.02 8.50
C LEU A 384 10.46 23.43 8.03
N ALA A 385 9.79 24.25 8.85
CA ALA A 385 9.45 25.63 8.54
C ALA A 385 10.68 26.57 8.48
N TRP A 386 11.81 26.18 9.08
CA TRP A 386 12.98 27.04 9.25
C TRP A 386 14.34 26.31 9.30
N ALA A 387 14.35 24.99 9.41
CA ALA A 387 15.60 24.21 9.44
C ALA A 387 16.35 24.29 8.11
N ASP A 388 17.67 24.27 8.19
CA ASP A 388 18.54 24.04 7.03
C ASP A 388 18.43 22.57 6.61
N LEU A 389 17.98 22.35 5.37
CA LEU A 389 17.77 21.04 4.78
C LEU A 389 18.87 20.66 3.78
N SER A 390 19.92 21.48 3.62
CA SER A 390 20.97 21.30 2.61
C SER A 390 21.74 19.99 2.74
N ASP A 391 21.75 19.38 3.93
CA ASP A 391 22.33 18.06 4.17
C ASP A 391 21.52 16.90 3.54
N TYR A 392 20.23 17.11 3.27
CA TYR A 392 19.31 16.08 2.78
C TYR A 392 19.02 16.24 1.29
N GLN A 393 19.00 15.12 0.57
CA GLN A 393 18.63 15.09 -0.85
C GLN A 393 17.14 14.81 -1.02
N VAL A 394 16.52 14.08 -0.10
CA VAL A 394 15.12 13.68 -0.17
C VAL A 394 14.43 14.04 1.15
N LEU A 395 13.24 14.62 1.06
CA LEU A 395 12.33 14.84 2.18
C LEU A 395 10.96 14.26 1.82
N ILE A 396 10.47 13.36 2.67
CA ILE A 396 9.15 12.75 2.54
C ILE A 396 8.19 13.41 3.52
N LEU A 397 7.04 13.86 3.02
CA LEU A 397 5.86 14.25 3.79
C LEU A 397 4.83 13.10 3.72
N PRO A 398 4.73 12.25 4.76
CA PRO A 398 3.66 11.26 4.86
C PRO A 398 2.29 11.94 4.95
N GLU A 399 1.20 11.17 4.95
CA GLU A 399 -0.12 11.74 5.21
C GLU A 399 -0.13 12.57 6.51
N GLY A 400 -0.87 13.69 6.51
CA GLY A 400 -0.86 14.63 7.61
C GLY A 400 -1.53 15.96 7.26
N ASN A 401 -1.77 16.78 8.27
CA ASN A 401 -2.28 18.14 8.10
C ASN A 401 -1.18 19.17 8.36
N TYR A 402 -0.47 19.54 7.30
CA TYR A 402 0.73 20.38 7.38
C TYR A 402 0.44 21.89 7.34
N GLU A 403 -0.77 22.31 6.99
CA GLU A 403 -1.11 23.71 6.78
C GLU A 403 -0.82 24.56 8.01
N GLN A 404 -1.29 24.12 9.19
CA GLN A 404 -1.08 24.84 10.45
C GLN A 404 0.37 24.81 10.92
N ALA A 405 1.09 23.71 10.68
CA ALA A 405 2.45 23.52 11.19
C ALA A 405 3.53 24.18 10.31
N LEU A 406 3.33 24.19 8.99
CA LEU A 406 4.30 24.71 8.02
C LEU A 406 3.89 26.07 7.44
N GLY A 407 2.63 26.19 7.00
CA GLY A 407 2.07 27.38 6.34
C GLY A 407 2.97 27.98 5.25
N LYS A 408 2.85 29.30 5.05
CA LYS A 408 3.67 30.07 4.08
C LYS A 408 5.17 29.98 4.33
N SER A 409 5.60 29.98 5.59
CA SER A 409 7.03 29.95 5.95
C SER A 409 7.66 28.62 5.55
N GLY A 410 7.04 27.50 5.93
CA GLY A 410 7.54 26.19 5.55
C GLY A 410 7.42 25.94 4.05
N ALA A 411 6.34 26.40 3.41
CA ALA A 411 6.26 26.34 1.96
C ALA A 411 7.43 27.07 1.29
N ALA A 412 7.78 28.27 1.74
CA ALA A 412 8.90 29.04 1.21
C ALA A 412 10.26 28.35 1.46
N ASN A 413 10.49 27.80 2.66
CA ASN A 413 11.72 27.07 2.99
C ASN A 413 11.88 25.83 2.10
N LEU A 414 10.83 24.99 2.01
CA LEU A 414 10.81 23.79 1.18
C LEU A 414 10.99 24.14 -0.31
N LYS A 415 10.33 25.19 -0.80
CA LYS A 415 10.47 25.65 -2.18
C LYS A 415 11.89 26.09 -2.51
N SER A 416 12.56 26.78 -1.58
CA SER A 416 13.96 27.20 -1.72
C SER A 416 14.89 25.99 -1.77
N TRP A 417 14.72 25.05 -0.83
CA TRP A 417 15.50 23.81 -0.78
C TRP A 417 15.31 22.94 -2.05
N VAL A 418 14.07 22.77 -2.52
CA VAL A 418 13.78 22.06 -3.78
C VAL A 418 14.50 22.73 -4.96
N LYS A 419 14.41 24.07 -5.08
CA LYS A 419 15.10 24.80 -6.16
C LYS A 419 16.62 24.59 -6.16
N ALA A 420 17.20 24.32 -5.00
CA ALA A 420 18.63 24.05 -4.83
C ALA A 420 19.04 22.60 -5.09
N GLY A 421 18.11 21.69 -5.41
CA GLY A 421 18.40 20.27 -5.68
C GLY A 421 17.68 19.29 -4.76
N GLY A 422 16.83 19.76 -3.85
CA GLY A 422 16.02 18.89 -2.99
C GLY A 422 14.90 18.17 -3.75
N VAL A 423 14.58 16.95 -3.32
CA VAL A 423 13.44 16.16 -3.79
C VAL A 423 12.37 16.08 -2.71
N LEU A 424 11.26 16.79 -2.89
CA LEU A 424 10.11 16.73 -1.98
C LEU A 424 9.13 15.65 -2.45
N ILE A 425 8.84 14.66 -1.60
CA ILE A 425 7.85 13.59 -1.88
C ILE A 425 6.66 13.78 -0.93
N ALA A 426 5.44 13.94 -1.46
CA ALA A 426 4.23 14.10 -0.65
C ALA A 426 3.25 12.93 -0.88
N LEU A 427 2.77 12.31 0.20
CA LEU A 427 1.93 11.12 0.17
C LEU A 427 0.47 11.42 0.57
N GLY A 428 -0.49 10.94 -0.23
CA GLY A 428 -1.91 11.03 0.07
C GLY A 428 -2.36 12.47 0.35
N ASN A 429 -3.00 12.67 1.50
CA ASN A 429 -3.53 13.98 1.88
C ASN A 429 -2.46 15.04 2.24
N ALA A 430 -1.18 14.68 2.32
CA ALA A 430 -0.09 15.66 2.40
C ALA A 430 -0.10 16.62 1.20
N ASN A 431 -0.62 16.15 0.06
CA ASN A 431 -0.77 16.95 -1.13
C ASN A 431 -1.71 18.15 -0.95
N ARG A 432 -2.60 18.16 0.06
CA ARG A 432 -3.40 19.36 0.40
C ARG A 432 -2.52 20.59 0.68
N PHE A 433 -1.35 20.38 1.27
CA PHE A 433 -0.36 21.43 1.51
C PHE A 433 0.43 21.77 0.24
N THR A 434 0.94 20.77 -0.50
CA THR A 434 1.78 21.04 -1.69
C THR A 434 0.99 21.64 -2.86
N THR A 435 -0.30 21.34 -2.97
CA THR A 435 -1.21 21.85 -4.01
C THR A 435 -1.90 23.17 -3.64
N ASN A 436 -1.61 23.71 -2.45
CA ASN A 436 -2.14 25.01 -2.06
C ASN A 436 -1.63 26.10 -3.03
N ALA A 437 -2.56 26.80 -3.68
CA ALA A 437 -2.28 27.78 -4.72
C ALA A 437 -1.39 28.93 -4.24
N ASP A 438 -1.42 29.26 -2.94
CA ASP A 438 -0.58 30.31 -2.35
C ASP A 438 0.91 29.90 -2.28
N TYR A 439 1.22 28.60 -2.34
CA TYR A 439 2.56 28.06 -2.06
C TYR A 439 3.32 27.75 -3.35
N GLY A 440 2.61 27.25 -4.37
CA GLY A 440 3.17 26.90 -5.67
C GLY A 440 4.31 25.89 -5.54
N LEU A 441 4.09 24.81 -4.77
CA LEU A 441 4.98 23.65 -4.69
C LEU A 441 4.62 22.60 -5.76
N LEU A 442 3.32 22.35 -5.96
CA LEU A 442 2.82 21.42 -6.98
C LEU A 442 1.64 22.05 -7.73
N ASP A 443 1.69 22.06 -9.06
CA ASP A 443 0.72 22.67 -9.97
C ASP A 443 -0.43 21.71 -10.32
N VAL A 444 -1.09 21.26 -9.25
CA VAL A 444 -2.22 20.35 -9.25
C VAL A 444 -3.26 20.94 -8.29
N GLN A 445 -4.55 20.69 -8.52
CA GLN A 445 -5.65 21.20 -7.69
C GLN A 445 -6.47 20.04 -7.16
N ARG A 446 -6.93 20.13 -5.92
CA ARG A 446 -7.92 19.18 -5.37
C ARG A 446 -9.30 19.48 -5.94
N GLU A 447 -9.99 18.45 -6.39
CA GLU A 447 -11.31 18.55 -7.01
C GLU A 447 -12.44 18.47 -5.97
N GLN A 448 -13.54 19.17 -6.26
CA GLN A 448 -14.83 18.98 -5.61
C GLN A 448 -15.51 17.72 -6.18
N ALA A 449 -16.58 17.23 -5.53
CA ALA A 449 -17.35 16.10 -6.02
C ALA A 449 -17.87 16.33 -7.45
N TYR A 450 -17.71 15.33 -8.31
CA TYR A 450 -18.31 15.33 -9.64
C TYR A 450 -19.84 15.28 -9.55
N ARG A 451 -20.51 16.15 -10.32
CA ARG A 451 -21.97 16.19 -10.48
C ARG A 451 -22.32 16.32 -11.95
N GLU A 452 -23.24 15.51 -12.43
CA GLU A 452 -23.73 15.58 -13.82
C GLU A 452 -24.50 16.88 -14.06
N ASP A 453 -25.27 17.33 -13.08
CA ASP A 453 -26.00 18.59 -13.11
C ASP A 453 -25.14 19.73 -12.54
N LYS A 454 -24.63 20.62 -13.41
CA LYS A 454 -23.93 21.84 -12.98
C LYS A 454 -24.91 22.80 -12.29
N ALA A 455 -25.03 22.71 -10.97
CA ALA A 455 -25.61 23.80 -10.20
C ALA A 455 -24.63 24.98 -10.23
N SER A 456 -25.02 26.09 -10.87
CA SER A 456 -24.28 27.35 -10.78
C SER A 456 -24.47 27.95 -9.38
N SER A 457 -23.42 28.03 -8.58
CA SER A 457 -23.41 28.92 -7.42
C SER A 457 -22.80 30.27 -7.84
N SER A 458 -23.58 31.33 -7.65
CA SER A 458 -23.07 32.69 -7.59
C SER A 458 -22.61 32.97 -6.17
N ASP A 459 -21.32 33.25 -5.98
CA ASP A 459 -20.77 33.78 -4.73
C ASP A 459 -21.26 35.21 -4.50
N ASP A 460 -22.49 35.35 -3.99
CA ASP A 460 -22.99 36.64 -3.54
C ASP A 460 -22.99 36.67 -2.01
N LYS A 461 -22.05 37.44 -1.44
CA LYS A 461 -21.84 37.58 0.02
C LYS A 461 -22.90 38.48 0.64
N SER A 462 -24.17 38.10 0.51
CA SER A 462 -25.32 38.78 1.12
C SER A 462 -25.88 37.95 2.27
N SER A 463 -26.28 38.61 3.37
CA SER A 463 -27.00 37.97 4.48
C SER A 463 -28.46 37.63 4.15
N LYS A 464 -28.94 38.03 2.96
CA LYS A 464 -30.26 37.70 2.42
C LYS A 464 -30.13 37.29 0.96
N VAL A 465 -30.78 36.19 0.60
CA VAL A 465 -30.87 35.70 -0.79
C VAL A 465 -32.30 35.79 -1.29
N ALA A 466 -32.50 35.72 -2.61
CA ALA A 466 -33.84 35.64 -3.18
C ALA A 466 -34.59 34.40 -2.68
N GLY A 467 -35.89 34.54 -2.40
CA GLY A 467 -36.73 33.43 -1.99
C GLY A 467 -36.83 32.36 -3.08
N GLN A 468 -36.73 31.09 -2.70
CA GLN A 468 -36.89 29.94 -3.60
C GLN A 468 -38.24 29.26 -3.33
N LEU A 469 -38.97 28.93 -4.38
CA LEU A 469 -40.18 28.11 -4.31
C LEU A 469 -39.81 26.67 -4.68
N PHE A 470 -40.07 25.72 -3.78
CA PHE A 470 -39.91 24.29 -4.05
C PHE A 470 -41.26 23.71 -4.51
N ALA A 471 -41.32 23.20 -5.74
CA ALA A 471 -42.52 22.59 -6.32
C ALA A 471 -42.63 21.10 -5.97
N SER A 472 -41.53 20.47 -5.59
CA SER A 472 -41.46 19.07 -5.17
C SER A 472 -40.59 18.86 -3.92
N ARG A 473 -40.71 17.69 -3.29
CA ARG A 473 -39.81 17.28 -2.21
C ARG A 473 -38.38 17.07 -2.71
N ASP A 474 -38.20 16.75 -3.98
CA ASP A 474 -36.87 16.56 -4.56
C ASP A 474 -36.19 17.91 -4.82
N ASP A 475 -36.95 18.98 -5.11
CA ASP A 475 -36.43 20.35 -5.19
C ASP A 475 -35.87 20.79 -3.83
N LEU A 476 -36.58 20.49 -2.73
CA LEU A 476 -36.11 20.75 -1.37
C LEU A 476 -34.81 20.01 -1.08
N LYS A 477 -34.72 18.72 -1.44
CA LYS A 477 -33.49 17.93 -1.24
C LYS A 477 -32.34 18.51 -2.06
N ALA A 478 -32.55 18.79 -3.34
CA ALA A 478 -31.53 19.35 -4.21
C ALA A 478 -31.00 20.69 -3.68
N ALA A 479 -31.90 21.56 -3.22
CA ALA A 479 -31.52 22.85 -2.61
C ALA A 479 -30.84 22.73 -1.23
N SER A 480 -31.02 21.60 -0.54
CA SER A 480 -30.38 21.31 0.75
C SER A 480 -28.99 20.68 0.58
N ILE A 481 -28.59 20.30 -0.63
CA ILE A 481 -27.25 19.75 -0.91
C ILE A 481 -26.29 20.91 -1.16
N GLU A 482 -25.23 21.00 -0.35
CA GLU A 482 -24.19 22.01 -0.55
C GLU A 482 -23.55 21.88 -1.95
N PRO A 483 -23.31 22.97 -2.69
CA PRO A 483 -22.76 22.90 -4.05
C PRO A 483 -21.27 22.54 -4.11
N HIS A 484 -20.51 22.75 -3.02
CA HIS A 484 -19.07 22.51 -2.95
C HIS A 484 -18.75 21.42 -1.92
N THR A 485 -19.23 20.20 -2.17
CA THR A 485 -18.92 19.03 -1.34
C THR A 485 -17.64 18.36 -1.82
N SER A 486 -16.88 17.82 -0.88
CA SER A 486 -15.82 16.86 -1.21
C SER A 486 -16.43 15.63 -1.89
N PRO A 487 -15.68 14.91 -2.75
CA PRO A 487 -16.07 13.58 -3.21
C PRO A 487 -16.50 12.68 -2.06
N ASP A 488 -17.35 11.69 -2.33
CA ASP A 488 -17.70 10.71 -1.32
C ASP A 488 -16.47 9.95 -0.84
N TYR A 489 -16.47 9.60 0.43
CA TYR A 489 -15.38 8.91 1.07
C TYR A 489 -15.24 7.49 0.51
N VAL A 490 -14.03 7.15 0.06
CA VAL A 490 -13.69 5.79 -0.41
C VAL A 490 -13.10 5.00 0.75
N ALA A 491 -13.79 3.93 1.13
CA ALA A 491 -13.38 3.01 2.19
C ALA A 491 -12.42 1.95 1.63
N GLY A 492 -11.20 2.39 1.29
CA GLY A 492 -10.06 1.56 0.89
C GLY A 492 -10.36 0.45 -0.13
N VAL A 493 -10.27 0.78 -1.41
CA VAL A 493 -10.42 -0.20 -2.52
C VAL A 493 -9.10 -0.44 -3.20
N LEU A 494 -8.93 -1.58 -3.88
CA LEU A 494 -7.85 -1.74 -4.85
C LEU A 494 -8.32 -1.13 -6.18
N ALA A 495 -7.57 -0.15 -6.68
CA ALA A 495 -7.83 0.51 -7.94
C ALA A 495 -6.73 0.20 -8.95
N ASN A 496 -7.12 -0.12 -10.18
CA ASN A 496 -6.20 -0.39 -11.27
C ASN A 496 -5.50 0.90 -11.73
N VAL A 497 -4.20 0.78 -11.98
CA VAL A 497 -3.29 1.89 -12.29
C VAL A 497 -2.47 1.53 -13.53
N GLU A 498 -2.43 2.46 -14.48
CA GLU A 498 -1.51 2.44 -15.61
C GLU A 498 -0.27 3.29 -15.29
N VAL A 499 0.91 2.81 -15.70
CA VAL A 499 2.20 3.46 -15.45
C VAL A 499 2.86 3.86 -16.77
N ASP A 500 3.29 5.11 -16.89
CA ASP A 500 4.09 5.62 -18.02
C ASP A 500 5.40 4.83 -18.12
N GLN A 501 5.64 4.15 -19.23
CA GLN A 501 6.83 3.31 -19.41
C GLN A 501 8.03 4.06 -20.01
N GLU A 502 7.89 5.36 -20.32
CA GLU A 502 8.91 6.15 -21.03
C GLU A 502 9.65 7.15 -20.12
N HIS A 503 9.39 7.13 -18.81
CA HIS A 503 10.02 8.03 -17.85
C HIS A 503 10.97 7.29 -16.89
N TRP A 504 12.09 7.93 -16.54
CA TRP A 504 13.11 7.31 -15.68
C TRP A 504 12.63 7.06 -14.25
N LEU A 505 11.66 7.83 -13.73
CA LEU A 505 11.01 7.57 -12.43
C LEU A 505 10.17 6.28 -12.41
N THR A 506 9.74 5.79 -13.55
CA THR A 506 8.91 4.59 -13.69
C THR A 506 9.69 3.43 -14.32
N ALA A 507 11.01 3.60 -14.49
CA ALA A 507 11.89 2.58 -15.04
C ALA A 507 11.79 1.26 -14.26
N GLY A 508 11.44 0.19 -14.99
CA GLY A 508 11.28 -1.18 -14.49
C GLY A 508 10.09 -1.38 -13.55
N VAL A 509 9.20 -0.40 -13.44
CA VAL A 509 7.90 -0.57 -12.80
C VAL A 509 6.96 -1.22 -13.81
N ASP A 510 6.13 -2.16 -13.36
CA ASP A 510 5.14 -2.79 -14.22
C ASP A 510 4.19 -1.75 -14.85
N LYS A 511 3.72 -2.03 -16.07
CA LYS A 511 2.79 -1.15 -16.79
C LYS A 511 1.42 -1.09 -16.11
N ASP A 512 1.04 -2.18 -15.46
CA ASP A 512 -0.22 -2.34 -14.76
C ASP A 512 0.09 -2.59 -13.28
N LEU A 513 -0.50 -1.80 -12.39
CA LEU A 513 -0.38 -1.94 -10.94
C LEU A 513 -1.75 -1.82 -10.28
N VAL A 514 -1.80 -2.13 -8.99
CA VAL A 514 -2.90 -1.72 -8.12
C VAL A 514 -2.43 -0.76 -7.04
N ALA A 515 -3.25 0.22 -6.72
CA ALA A 515 -3.07 1.10 -5.58
C ALA A 515 -4.29 1.06 -4.66
N VAL A 516 -4.10 1.33 -3.36
CA VAL A 516 -5.22 1.52 -2.45
C VAL A 516 -5.75 2.94 -2.62
N ALA A 517 -6.98 3.09 -3.12
CA ALA A 517 -7.69 4.36 -3.10
C ALA A 517 -8.47 4.49 -1.79
N TYR A 518 -8.15 5.52 -1.01
CA TYR A 518 -8.72 5.75 0.32
C TYR A 518 -8.99 7.24 0.54
N GLY A 519 -10.10 7.55 1.21
CA GLY A 519 -10.50 8.92 1.50
C GLY A 519 -11.22 9.59 0.34
N ASN A 520 -11.18 10.92 0.30
CA ASN A 520 -11.97 11.73 -0.63
C ASN A 520 -11.15 12.76 -1.41
N ASP A 521 -9.82 12.74 -1.31
CA ASP A 521 -8.98 13.64 -2.09
C ASP A 521 -8.80 13.09 -3.51
N ILE A 522 -9.36 13.79 -4.50
CA ILE A 522 -9.11 13.56 -5.92
C ILE A 522 -8.46 14.82 -6.49
N TYR A 523 -7.48 14.65 -7.37
CA TYR A 523 -6.66 15.75 -7.88
C TYR A 523 -6.70 15.86 -9.40
N THR A 524 -6.61 17.08 -9.93
CA THR A 524 -6.50 17.32 -11.36
C THR A 524 -5.18 16.77 -11.93
N PRO A 525 -5.13 16.30 -13.19
CA PRO A 525 -3.86 16.03 -13.86
C PRO A 525 -2.99 17.29 -13.94
N ILE A 526 -1.66 17.15 -13.73
CA ILE A 526 -0.72 18.25 -13.93
C ILE A 526 -0.66 18.66 -15.41
N LYS A 527 -0.42 19.95 -15.68
CA LYS A 527 -0.21 20.45 -17.03
C LYS A 527 1.19 20.10 -17.54
N LEU A 528 1.31 19.77 -18.82
CA LEU A 528 2.56 19.28 -19.42
C LEU A 528 3.71 20.30 -19.43
N ASN A 529 3.40 21.60 -19.34
CA ASN A 529 4.39 22.67 -19.19
C ASN A 529 4.92 22.79 -17.76
N SER A 530 4.19 22.24 -16.77
CA SER A 530 4.57 22.25 -15.35
C SER A 530 5.24 20.94 -14.95
N GLY A 531 4.79 19.81 -15.49
CA GLY A 531 5.32 18.49 -15.12
C GLY A 531 4.70 17.34 -15.91
N LYS A 532 4.70 16.14 -15.32
CA LYS A 532 4.20 14.90 -15.92
C LYS A 532 3.33 14.12 -14.94
N ASN A 533 2.26 13.50 -15.44
CA ASN A 533 1.55 12.44 -14.75
C ASN A 533 2.24 11.13 -15.17
N LEU A 534 2.76 10.37 -14.21
CA LEU A 534 3.61 9.21 -14.47
C LEU A 534 2.92 7.88 -14.14
N ALA A 535 1.85 7.94 -13.35
CA ALA A 535 0.91 6.85 -13.17
C ALA A 535 -0.48 7.44 -12.95
N TRP A 536 -1.52 6.78 -13.46
CA TRP A 536 -2.91 7.22 -13.35
C TRP A 536 -3.85 6.03 -13.21
N PHE A 537 -5.00 6.26 -12.60
CA PHE A 537 -6.05 5.24 -12.50
C PHE A 537 -6.64 4.94 -13.90
N THR A 538 -7.00 3.69 -14.15
CA THR A 538 -7.61 3.26 -15.43
C THR A 538 -8.98 3.90 -15.67
N GLY A 539 -9.58 3.61 -16.83
CA GLY A 539 -10.91 4.11 -17.19
C GLY A 539 -12.02 3.68 -16.23
N LYS A 540 -13.15 4.40 -16.23
CA LYS A 540 -14.29 4.22 -15.30
C LYS A 540 -14.77 2.77 -15.16
N ASP A 541 -14.76 2.01 -16.25
CA ASP A 541 -15.27 0.64 -16.29
C ASP A 541 -14.30 -0.37 -15.66
N ASP A 542 -13.01 -0.06 -15.66
CA ASP A 542 -11.92 -0.94 -15.21
C ASP A 542 -11.19 -0.43 -13.96
N VAL A 543 -11.55 0.75 -13.43
CA VAL A 543 -10.83 1.40 -12.32
C VAL A 543 -10.87 0.60 -11.02
N LEU A 544 -11.93 -0.16 -10.79
CA LEU A 544 -12.07 -0.98 -9.58
C LEU A 544 -11.47 -2.37 -9.83
N ALA A 545 -10.34 -2.65 -9.19
CA ALA A 545 -9.74 -3.99 -9.19
C ALA A 545 -10.40 -4.90 -8.14
N SER A 546 -10.59 -4.37 -6.93
CA SER A 546 -11.19 -5.11 -5.81
C SER A 546 -11.86 -4.16 -4.80
N GLY A 547 -12.93 -4.65 -4.17
CA GLY A 547 -13.71 -3.99 -3.13
C GLY A 547 -14.97 -3.32 -3.66
N TYR A 548 -15.41 -2.26 -2.98
CA TYR A 548 -16.64 -1.56 -3.33
C TYR A 548 -16.41 -0.06 -3.47
N LEU A 549 -16.63 0.44 -4.69
CA LEU A 549 -16.45 1.85 -5.04
C LEU A 549 -17.77 2.45 -5.53
N TRP A 550 -18.16 3.57 -4.93
CA TRP A 550 -19.36 4.31 -5.34
C TRP A 550 -19.32 4.68 -6.82
N GLN A 551 -20.48 4.69 -7.47
CA GLN A 551 -20.56 4.97 -8.92
C GLN A 551 -20.00 6.35 -9.29
N GLN A 552 -20.22 7.36 -8.44
CA GLN A 552 -19.67 8.70 -8.62
C GLN A 552 -18.14 8.70 -8.52
N ASN A 553 -17.58 7.96 -7.56
CA ASN A 553 -16.13 7.83 -7.42
C ASN A 553 -15.50 7.04 -8.56
N LYS A 554 -16.15 5.99 -9.08
CA LYS A 554 -15.68 5.30 -10.31
C LYS A 554 -15.54 6.28 -11.48
N ALA A 555 -16.54 7.14 -11.67
CA ALA A 555 -16.52 8.13 -12.73
C ALA A 555 -15.45 9.22 -12.52
N GLN A 556 -15.31 9.72 -11.29
CA GLN A 556 -14.40 10.82 -11.01
C GLN A 556 -12.93 10.37 -10.88
N LEU A 557 -12.66 9.17 -10.36
CA LEU A 557 -11.30 8.66 -10.15
C LEU A 557 -10.62 8.26 -11.48
N ALA A 558 -11.40 7.91 -12.50
CA ALA A 558 -10.90 7.50 -13.81
C ALA A 558 -9.92 8.53 -14.40
N TYR A 559 -8.76 8.05 -14.87
CA TYR A 559 -7.66 8.85 -15.46
C TYR A 559 -7.09 9.94 -14.55
N LYS A 560 -7.39 9.92 -13.25
CA LYS A 560 -6.76 10.83 -12.28
C LYS A 560 -5.36 10.34 -11.93
N PRO A 561 -4.41 11.25 -11.66
CA PRO A 561 -3.05 10.86 -11.40
C PRO A 561 -2.94 10.10 -10.06
N LEU A 562 -2.16 9.03 -10.06
CA LEU A 562 -1.59 8.43 -8.86
C LEU A 562 -0.24 9.08 -8.52
N LEU A 563 0.62 9.24 -9.54
CA LEU A 563 1.96 9.80 -9.39
C LEU A 563 2.14 11.02 -10.29
N VAL A 564 2.46 12.14 -9.68
CA VAL A 564 2.78 13.40 -10.36
C VAL A 564 4.23 13.77 -10.11
N HIS A 565 4.93 14.20 -11.16
CA HIS A 565 6.28 14.72 -11.10
C HIS A 565 6.32 16.16 -11.64
N GLN A 566 6.88 17.07 -10.86
CA GLN A 566 7.10 18.46 -11.24
C GLN A 566 8.56 18.88 -11.00
N PRO A 567 9.35 19.14 -12.05
CA PRO A 567 10.68 19.72 -11.90
C PRO A 567 10.58 21.17 -11.39
N GLN A 568 11.50 21.56 -10.51
CA GLN A 568 11.57 22.92 -10.00
C GLN A 568 13.01 23.33 -9.66
N GLY A 569 13.58 24.21 -10.49
CA GLY A 569 14.99 24.56 -10.36
C GLY A 569 15.86 23.35 -10.66
N LYS A 570 16.75 23.00 -9.73
CA LYS A 570 17.61 21.79 -9.81
C LYS A 570 16.97 20.55 -9.20
N GLY A 571 15.90 20.71 -8.42
CA GLY A 571 15.20 19.60 -7.77
C GLY A 571 13.83 19.38 -8.35
N MET A 572 12.96 18.75 -7.56
CA MET A 572 11.60 18.41 -7.98
C MET A 572 10.66 18.20 -6.81
N VAL A 573 9.36 18.30 -7.09
CA VAL A 573 8.28 17.89 -6.20
C VAL A 573 7.58 16.68 -6.84
N ILE A 574 7.41 15.63 -6.06
CA ILE A 574 6.74 14.38 -6.45
C ILE A 574 5.52 14.21 -5.54
N GLY A 575 4.35 14.09 -6.14
CA GLY A 575 3.08 13.88 -5.42
C GLY A 575 2.52 12.49 -5.71
N PHE A 576 2.41 11.66 -4.68
CA PHE A 576 1.59 10.45 -4.68
C PHE A 576 0.20 10.81 -4.16
N THR A 577 -0.83 10.79 -5.00
CA THR A 577 -2.20 11.18 -4.58
C THR A 577 -2.85 10.15 -3.67
N GLN A 578 -2.35 8.91 -3.68
CA GLN A 578 -2.64 7.84 -2.72
C GLN A 578 -1.33 7.28 -2.18
N SER A 579 -1.30 6.83 -0.92
CA SER A 579 -0.05 6.39 -0.29
C SER A 579 0.47 5.08 -0.91
N PRO A 580 1.70 5.04 -1.50
CA PRO A 580 2.28 3.81 -2.06
C PRO A 580 2.68 2.80 -0.96
N THR A 581 2.69 3.24 0.29
CA THR A 581 3.10 2.47 1.47
C THR A 581 1.93 2.17 2.41
N TYR A 582 0.68 2.29 1.94
CA TYR A 582 -0.50 2.10 2.80
C TYR A 582 -0.39 0.78 3.59
N ARG A 583 -0.39 0.91 4.93
CA ARG A 583 -0.17 -0.18 5.92
C ARG A 583 1.07 -1.08 5.70
N ALA A 584 2.01 -0.67 4.85
CA ALA A 584 3.24 -1.38 4.50
C ALA A 584 3.02 -2.80 3.93
N TYR A 585 1.94 -2.98 3.16
CA TYR A 585 1.60 -4.28 2.54
C TYR A 585 1.40 -4.19 1.01
N LEU A 586 1.75 -3.06 0.39
CA LEU A 586 1.64 -2.81 -1.05
C LEU A 586 2.98 -3.06 -1.72
N GLU A 587 3.45 -4.29 -1.63
CA GLU A 587 4.79 -4.68 -2.10
C GLU A 587 5.00 -4.39 -3.59
N GLY A 588 3.95 -4.45 -4.40
CA GLY A 588 3.97 -4.09 -5.82
C GLY A 588 4.36 -2.63 -6.09
N MET A 589 4.18 -1.73 -5.11
CA MET A 589 4.51 -0.31 -5.22
C MET A 589 5.95 0.02 -4.84
N ASN A 590 6.70 -0.94 -4.28
CA ASN A 590 8.03 -0.69 -3.70
C ASN A 590 9.06 -0.23 -4.73
N VAL A 591 9.02 -0.76 -5.96
CA VAL A 591 9.93 -0.32 -7.04
C VAL A 591 9.66 1.13 -7.41
N LEU A 592 8.39 1.53 -7.49
CA LEU A 592 8.00 2.91 -7.78
C LEU A 592 8.46 3.87 -6.69
N LEU A 593 8.23 3.53 -5.41
CA LEU A 593 8.74 4.32 -4.28
C LEU A 593 10.27 4.43 -4.31
N THR A 594 10.96 3.31 -4.53
CA THR A 594 12.43 3.27 -4.64
C THR A 594 12.93 4.21 -5.73
N ASN A 595 12.31 4.19 -6.91
CA ASN A 595 12.66 5.10 -7.98
C ASN A 595 12.50 6.57 -7.57
N THR A 596 11.39 6.92 -6.91
CA THR A 596 11.14 8.30 -6.46
C THR A 596 12.10 8.80 -5.39
N ILE A 597 12.76 7.91 -4.64
CA ILE A 597 13.80 8.28 -3.67
C ILE A 597 15.16 8.38 -4.37
N PHE A 598 15.61 7.29 -4.99
CA PHE A 598 17.00 7.17 -5.41
C PHE A 598 17.27 7.76 -6.80
N ARG A 599 16.36 7.56 -7.75
CA ARG A 599 16.53 8.13 -9.10
C ARG A 599 16.25 9.62 -9.09
N ALA A 600 15.23 10.06 -8.36
CA ALA A 600 14.94 11.49 -8.23
C ALA A 600 16.15 12.23 -7.68
N ALA A 601 16.79 11.70 -6.63
CA ALA A 601 18.01 12.28 -6.08
C ALA A 601 19.18 12.26 -7.07
N ALA A 602 19.33 11.21 -7.88
CA ALA A 602 20.37 11.15 -8.91
C ALA A 602 20.16 12.19 -10.03
N HIS A 603 18.91 12.50 -10.36
CA HIS A 603 18.51 13.47 -11.39
C HIS A 603 18.39 14.91 -10.88
N ALA A 604 18.44 15.14 -9.56
CA ALA A 604 18.37 16.47 -8.95
C ALA A 604 19.78 17.05 -8.71
N GLN A 605 20.39 17.72 -9.70
CA GLN A 605 21.77 18.26 -9.63
C GLN A 605 21.91 19.71 -10.14
#